data_AF-A0A952YL33-F1
#
_entry.id   AF-A0A952YL33-F1
#
_cell.length_a   1.000
_cell.length_b   1.000
_cell.length_c   1.000
_cell.angle_alpha   90.00
_cell.angle_beta   90.00
_cell.angle_gamma   90.00
#
_symmetry.space_group_name_H-M   'P 1'
#
loop_
_entity.id
_entity.type
_entity.pdbx_description
1 polymer ?
#
loop_
_entity_poly.entity_id
_entity_poly.type
_entity_poly.pdbx_seq_one_letter_code
_entity_poly.pdbx_strand_id
1 'polypeptide(L)'
;MNPTTHDALTAFRGTLQALQAQDIGAAEAARRLRDIGERLDTLPPRFGEVLQGLLDRLEFSALFDAESCSFSAHDLYDSLRFWVDQTERRLSALPASS
;
A
#
# COMPACT_ATOMS: atom_id res chain seq x y z
N MET A 1 -2.04 -13.39 -19.11
CA MET A 1 -1.05 -12.33 -18.83
C MET A 1 -0.93 -12.23 -17.33
N ASN A 2 0.25 -12.51 -16.76
CA ASN A 2 0.47 -12.20 -15.35
C ASN A 2 0.45 -10.68 -15.21
N PRO A 3 -0.32 -10.10 -14.28
CA PRO A 3 -0.37 -8.66 -14.11
C PRO A 3 1.03 -8.15 -13.73
N THR A 4 1.44 -7.04 -14.33
CA THR A 4 2.77 -6.47 -14.13
C THR A 4 2.88 -5.78 -12.76
N THR A 5 4.10 -5.50 -12.30
CA THR A 5 4.34 -4.66 -11.11
C THR A 5 3.64 -3.30 -11.20
N HIS A 6 3.50 -2.74 -12.41
CA HIS A 6 2.77 -1.49 -12.64
C HIS A 6 1.26 -1.64 -12.42
N ASP A 7 0.67 -2.77 -12.85
CA ASP A 7 -0.74 -3.07 -12.59
C ASP A 7 -0.98 -3.26 -11.08
N ALA A 8 -0.05 -3.93 -10.39
CA ALA A 8 -0.10 -4.08 -8.94
C ALA A 8 -0.05 -2.72 -8.22
N LEU A 9 0.86 -1.81 -8.60
CA LEU A 9 0.88 -0.46 -8.04
C LEU A 9 -0.40 0.34 -8.31
N THR A 10 -0.95 0.22 -9.52
CA THR A 10 -2.22 0.88 -9.86
C THR A 10 -3.35 0.38 -8.96
N ALA A 11 -3.44 -0.94 -8.74
CA ALA A 11 -4.41 -1.53 -7.82
C ALA A 11 -4.17 -1.10 -6.36
N PHE A 12 -2.91 -0.96 -5.94
CA PHE A 12 -2.55 -0.48 -4.61
C PHE A 12 -3.09 0.94 -4.38
N ARG A 13 -2.83 1.84 -5.34
CA ARG A 13 -3.30 3.23 -5.30
C ARG A 13 -4.83 3.31 -5.27
N GLY A 14 -5.51 2.52 -6.09
CA GLY A 14 -6.98 2.45 -6.08
C GLY A 14 -7.55 1.97 -4.74
N THR A 15 -6.90 1.00 -4.10
CA THR A 15 -7.31 0.50 -2.77
C THR A 15 -7.12 1.57 -1.69
N LEU A 16 -6.01 2.32 -1.72
CA LEU A 16 -5.81 3.45 -0.80
C LEU A 16 -6.86 4.55 -0.99
N GLN A 17 -7.19 4.87 -2.24
CA GLN A 17 -8.21 5.88 -2.54
C GLN A 17 -9.59 5.45 -2.02
N ALA A 18 -9.99 4.19 -2.23
CA ALA A 18 -11.24 3.65 -1.70
C ALA A 18 -11.28 3.68 -0.16
N LEU A 19 -10.15 3.40 0.51
CA LEU A 19 -10.05 3.52 1.96
C LEU A 19 -10.20 4.97 2.43
N GLN A 20 -9.56 5.93 1.76
CA GLN A 20 -9.66 7.36 2.09
C GLN A 20 -11.05 7.93 1.84
N ALA A 21 -11.72 7.48 0.78
CA ALA A 21 -13.11 7.80 0.49
C ALA A 21 -14.10 7.12 1.45
N GLN A 22 -13.62 6.23 2.33
CA GLN A 22 -14.43 5.39 3.22
C GLN A 22 -15.38 4.43 2.47
N ASP A 23 -15.09 4.14 1.20
CA ASP A 23 -15.81 3.13 0.39
C ASP A 23 -15.52 1.71 0.88
N ILE A 24 -14.33 1.50 1.46
CA ILE A 24 -13.91 0.26 2.12
C ILE A 24 -13.34 0.54 3.50
N GLY A 25 -13.51 -0.40 4.43
CA GLY A 25 -12.92 -0.32 5.77
C GLY A 25 -11.43 -0.68 5.80
N ALA A 26 -10.72 -0.26 6.84
CA ALA A 26 -9.28 -0.50 7.01
C ALA A 26 -8.90 -1.99 6.96
N ALA A 27 -9.72 -2.88 7.52
CA ALA A 27 -9.48 -4.33 7.50
C ALA A 27 -9.56 -4.93 6.08
N GLU A 28 -10.50 -4.46 5.27
CA GLU A 28 -10.63 -4.87 3.86
C GLU A 28 -9.47 -4.32 3.03
N ALA A 29 -9.13 -3.04 3.23
CA ALA A 29 -8.01 -2.41 2.56
C ALA A 29 -6.70 -3.13 2.87
N ALA A 30 -6.40 -3.42 4.15
CA ALA A 30 -5.18 -4.12 4.54
C ALA A 30 -5.02 -5.48 3.85
N ARG A 31 -6.09 -6.29 3.81
CA ARG A 31 -6.07 -7.59 3.12
C ARG A 31 -5.77 -7.45 1.63
N ARG A 32 -6.41 -6.49 0.95
CA ARG A 32 -6.16 -6.23 -0.48
C ARG A 32 -4.73 -5.75 -0.72
N LEU A 33 -4.24 -4.84 0.10
CA LEU A 33 -2.89 -4.30 -0.05
C LEU A 33 -1.81 -5.37 0.21
N ARG A 34 -2.05 -6.33 1.11
CA ARG A 34 -1.18 -7.51 1.30
C ARG A 34 -1.09 -8.36 0.03
N ASP A 35 -2.23 -8.78 -0.53
CA ASP A 35 -2.29 -9.57 -1.78
C ASP A 35 -1.58 -8.86 -2.95
N ILE A 36 -1.82 -7.55 -3.08
CA ILE A 36 -1.15 -6.72 -4.09
C ILE A 36 0.37 -6.68 -3.83
N GLY A 37 0.79 -6.56 -2.57
CA GLY A 37 2.19 -6.47 -2.17
C GLY A 37 3.00 -7.72 -2.53
N GLU A 38 2.40 -8.91 -2.51
CA GLU A 38 3.05 -10.16 -2.94
C GLU A 38 3.43 -10.16 -4.43
N ARG A 39 2.79 -9.31 -5.23
CA ARG A 39 3.00 -9.17 -6.68
C ARG A 39 4.02 -8.09 -7.04
N LEU A 40 4.67 -7.48 -6.04
CA LEU A 40 5.70 -6.45 -6.20
C LEU A 40 7.12 -7.02 -6.06
N ASP A 41 7.35 -8.24 -6.54
CA ASP A 41 8.60 -8.98 -6.39
C ASP A 41 9.79 -8.36 -7.15
N THR A 42 9.53 -7.51 -8.14
CA THR A 42 10.57 -6.83 -8.92
C THR A 42 11.24 -5.68 -8.15
N LEU A 43 10.72 -5.31 -6.98
CA LEU A 43 11.27 -4.24 -6.15
C LEU A 43 12.41 -4.73 -5.26
N PRO A 44 13.37 -3.85 -4.91
CA PRO A 44 14.37 -4.17 -3.90
C PRO A 44 13.70 -4.57 -2.56
N PRO A 45 14.25 -5.55 -1.82
CA PRO A 45 13.63 -6.13 -0.62
C PRO A 45 13.26 -5.09 0.45
N ARG A 46 14.04 -4.02 0.59
CA ARG A 46 13.76 -2.87 1.47
C ARG A 46 12.35 -2.25 1.29
N PHE A 47 11.79 -2.28 0.07
CA PHE A 47 10.45 -1.77 -0.17
C PHE A 47 9.38 -2.67 0.46
N GLY A 48 9.59 -3.98 0.37
CA GLY A 48 8.74 -4.99 1.01
C GLY A 48 8.80 -4.87 2.54
N GLU A 49 9.98 -4.71 3.12
CA GLU A 49 10.14 -4.53 4.58
C GLU A 49 9.37 -3.32 5.10
N VAL A 50 9.50 -2.16 4.43
CA VAL A 50 8.75 -0.95 4.78
C VAL A 50 7.25 -1.16 4.60
N LEU A 51 6.84 -1.79 3.50
CA LEU A 51 5.44 -2.07 3.22
C LEU A 51 4.82 -2.92 4.32
N GLN A 52 5.48 -4.00 4.74
CA GLN A 52 4.97 -4.88 5.81
C GLN A 52 4.67 -4.10 7.09
N GLY A 53 5.60 -3.23 7.53
CA GLY A 53 5.38 -2.41 8.73
C GLY A 53 4.25 -1.39 8.62
N LEU A 54 3.95 -0.90 7.40
CA LEU A 54 2.80 -0.04 7.14
C LEU A 54 1.49 -0.84 7.16
N LEU A 55 1.49 -2.04 6.57
CA LEU A 55 0.32 -2.92 6.56
C LEU A 55 -0.02 -3.44 7.96
N ASP A 56 0.98 -3.81 8.76
CA ASP A 56 0.77 -4.18 10.17
C ASP A 56 0.06 -3.06 10.93
N ARG A 57 0.51 -1.80 10.79
CA ARG A 57 -0.13 -0.63 11.41
C ARG A 57 -1.58 -0.43 10.92
N LEU A 58 -1.84 -0.67 9.64
CA LEU A 58 -3.18 -0.56 9.08
C LEU A 58 -4.13 -1.65 9.60
N GLU A 59 -3.64 -2.87 9.81
CA GLU A 59 -4.41 -3.93 10.43
C GLU A 59 -4.69 -3.64 11.89
N PHE A 60 -3.69 -3.15 12.63
CA PHE A 60 -3.91 -2.69 14.00
C PHE A 60 -4.95 -1.57 14.06
N SER A 61 -4.88 -0.56 13.19
CA SER A 61 -5.86 0.52 13.19
C SER A 61 -7.27 0.03 12.85
N ALA A 62 -7.39 -1.05 12.07
CA ALA A 62 -8.67 -1.68 11.77
C ALA A 62 -9.29 -2.43 12.96
N LEU A 63 -8.50 -2.83 13.96
CA LEU A 63 -8.96 -3.54 15.15
C LEU A 63 -9.46 -2.60 16.26
N PHE A 64 -9.13 -1.30 16.20
CA PHE A 64 -9.52 -0.32 17.20
C PHE A 64 -10.60 0.62 16.65
N ASP A 65 -11.82 0.47 17.16
CA ASP A 65 -13.00 1.17 16.68
C ASP A 65 -13.03 2.67 17.11
N ALA A 66 -13.05 3.52 16.08
CA ALA A 66 -13.79 4.78 15.91
C ALA A 66 -13.39 6.14 16.55
N GLU A 67 -12.81 6.32 17.75
CA GLU A 67 -12.81 7.70 18.33
C GLU A 67 -11.46 8.39 18.63
N SER A 68 -10.31 7.72 18.52
CA SER A 68 -9.02 8.36 18.89
C SER A 68 -7.89 8.28 17.86
N CYS A 69 -8.14 7.76 16.65
CA CYS A 69 -7.08 7.57 15.66
C CYS A 69 -7.10 8.54 14.48
N SER A 70 -7.92 9.60 14.46
CA SER A 70 -7.95 10.53 13.31
C SER A 70 -6.56 11.07 12.94
N PHE A 71 -5.69 11.31 13.93
CA PHE A 71 -4.33 11.78 13.69
C PHE A 71 -3.41 10.65 13.20
N SER A 72 -3.38 9.51 13.90
CA SER A 72 -2.54 8.36 13.54
C SER A 72 -2.94 7.68 12.23
N ALA A 73 -4.23 7.70 11.87
CA ALA A 73 -4.73 7.18 10.61
C ALA A 73 -4.32 8.08 9.44
N HIS A 74 -4.32 9.41 9.61
CA HIS A 74 -3.89 10.34 8.56
C HIS A 74 -2.40 10.19 8.26
N ASP A 75 -1.55 10.14 9.30
CA ASP A 75 -0.10 9.91 9.15
C ASP A 75 0.22 8.57 8.50
N LEU A 76 -0.55 7.52 8.83
CA LEU A 76 -0.44 6.22 8.21
C LEU A 76 -0.80 6.26 6.71
N TYR A 77 -1.89 6.95 6.36
CA TYR A 77 -2.31 7.08 4.95
C TYR A 77 -1.32 7.91 4.14
N ASP A 78 -0.74 8.95 4.72
CA ASP A 78 0.33 9.72 4.09
C ASP A 78 1.60 8.86 3.90
N SER A 79 1.96 8.05 4.89
CA SER A 79 3.09 7.12 4.78
C SER A 79 2.89 6.09 3.68
N LEU A 80 1.68 5.52 3.57
CA LEU A 80 1.31 4.59 2.48
C LEU A 80 1.37 5.28 1.11
N ARG A 81 0.83 6.50 1.00
CA ARG A 81 0.90 7.29 -0.23
C ARG A 81 2.34 7.60 -0.64
N PHE A 82 3.16 8.05 0.31
CA PHE A 82 4.57 8.32 0.08
C PHE A 82 5.31 7.07 -0.39
N TRP A 83 5.04 5.92 0.23
CA TRP A 83 5.63 4.66 -0.19
C TRP A 83 5.27 4.30 -1.64
N VAL A 84 4.00 4.48 -2.05
CA VAL A 84 3.58 4.25 -3.45
C VAL A 84 4.34 5.16 -4.40
N ASP A 85 4.43 6.45 -4.09
CA ASP A 85 5.11 7.43 -4.94
C ASP A 85 6.62 7.12 -5.08
N GLN A 86 7.28 6.67 -4.00
CA GLN A 86 8.67 6.20 -4.07
C GLN A 86 8.81 4.95 -4.93
N THR A 87 7.83 4.05 -4.85
CA THR A 87 7.83 2.79 -5.59
C THR A 87 7.66 3.02 -7.09
N GLU A 88 6.75 3.92 -7.50
CA GLU A 88 6.59 4.32 -8.90
C GLU A 88 7.85 4.96 -9.47
N ARG A 89 8.48 5.87 -8.70
CA ARG A 89 9.77 6.47 -9.08
C ARG A 89 10.84 5.40 -9.25
N ARG A 90 10.87 4.41 -8.36
CA ARG A 90 11.83 3.32 -8.43
C ARG A 90 11.61 2.44 -9.66
N LEU A 91 10.35 2.10 -9.97
CA LEU A 91 10.01 1.31 -11.17
C LEU A 91 10.36 2.05 -12.45
N SER A 92 10.06 3.35 -12.53
CA SER A 92 10.40 4.18 -13.69
C SER A 92 11.91 4.29 -13.91
N ALA A 93 12.70 4.17 -12.84
CA ALA A 93 14.15 4.18 -12.87
C ALA A 93 14.78 2.78 -13.02
N LEU A 94 14.00 1.70 -12.96
CA LEU A 94 14.50 0.37 -13.31
C LEU A 94 14.67 0.34 -14.84
N PRO A 95 15.85 -0.06 -15.35
CA PRO A 95 15.96 -0.31 -16.77
C PRO A 95 14.93 -1.38 -17.13
N ALA A 96 14.09 -1.13 -18.15
CA ALA A 96 13.30 -2.19 -18.76
C ALA A 96 14.31 -3.26 -19.15
N SER A 97 14.34 -4.37 -18.42
CA SER A 97 15.20 -5.49 -18.77
C SER A 97 14.72 -5.98 -20.14
N SER A 98 15.44 -5.57 -21.18
CA SER A 98 15.30 -6.04 -22.56
C SER A 98 15.52 -7.54 -22.66
#